data_AF-A0A354GMA9-F1
#
_entry.id   AF-A0A354GMA9-F1
#
_cell.length_a   1.000
_cell.length_b   1.000
_cell.length_c   1.000
_cell.angle_alpha   90.00
_cell.angle_beta   90.00
_cell.angle_gamma   90.00
#
_symmetry.space_group_name_H-M   'P 1'
#
loop_
_entity.id
_entity.type
_entity.pdbx_description
1 polymer ?
#
loop_
_entity_poly.entity_id
_entity_poly.type
_entity_poly.pdbx_seq_one_letter_code
_entity_poly.pdbx_strand_id
1 'polypeptide(L)'
;MPPRGAAFVVFSPDGRVMALAERKQDGSVLLLDAANGWELAELKVQGGVATALAFAPDGKTIASGCADGTTLIWDIKQVETRKTPAAELSQETLTARWTDLSDGDASRAYRAVLALASSPKTAAPYLQERLAGLEGTNEKRTTQLILDLNDNVFDVRESAQKELEKLGEAALPAVRQALGANPPTESRRRLQDLVDRLKKATTVTEEVRSLRALEALERSGAPEALDALRALAKGAPNAEVKRQAKASLNRLVGRNATP
;
A
#
# COMPACT_ATOMS: atom_id res chain seq x y z
N MET A 1 12.35 -7.33 15.43
CA MET A 1 12.90 -5.97 15.66
C MET A 1 13.66 -5.56 14.42
N PRO A 2 13.52 -4.34 13.87
CA PRO A 2 14.49 -3.88 12.89
C PRO A 2 15.84 -3.69 13.61
N PRO A 3 16.96 -4.01 12.97
CA PRO A 3 18.29 -3.93 13.58
C PRO A 3 18.62 -2.49 14.01
N ARG A 4 19.12 -2.36 15.25
CA ARG A 4 19.70 -1.12 15.78
C ARG A 4 21.22 -1.25 15.72
N GLY A 5 21.82 -0.57 14.76
CA GLY A 5 23.26 -0.51 14.53
C GLY A 5 23.47 0.00 13.10
N ALA A 6 24.46 0.86 12.86
CA ALA A 6 24.67 1.48 11.53
C ALA A 6 24.61 0.43 10.42
N ALA A 7 23.59 0.53 9.56
CA ALA A 7 23.37 -0.35 8.42
C ALA A 7 24.12 0.22 7.22
N PHE A 8 24.90 -0.60 6.52
CA PHE A 8 25.47 -0.22 5.23
C PHE A 8 24.42 -0.47 4.15
N VAL A 9 24.27 0.50 3.25
CA VAL A 9 23.38 0.41 2.09
C VAL A 9 24.13 0.85 0.85
N VAL A 10 24.08 0.03 -0.20
CA VAL A 10 24.60 0.40 -1.53
C VAL A 10 23.64 -0.05 -2.62
N PHE A 11 23.53 0.76 -3.66
CA PHE A 11 22.78 0.42 -4.87
C PHE A 11 23.73 -0.12 -5.92
N SER A 12 23.24 -1.06 -6.73
CA SER A 12 23.90 -1.46 -7.97
C SER A 12 23.96 -0.25 -8.93
N PRO A 13 24.93 -0.20 -9.86
CA PRO A 13 25.07 0.90 -10.82
C PRO A 13 23.83 1.12 -11.70
N ASP A 14 23.07 0.05 -11.97
CA ASP A 14 21.80 0.11 -12.72
C ASP A 14 20.59 0.46 -11.84
N GLY A 15 20.79 0.60 -10.53
CA GLY A 15 19.77 0.93 -9.54
C GLY A 15 18.72 -0.15 -9.32
N ARG A 16 18.90 -1.38 -9.84
CA ARG A 16 17.91 -2.47 -9.73
C ARG A 16 18.04 -3.28 -8.45
N VAL A 17 19.24 -3.37 -7.88
CA VAL A 17 19.54 -4.15 -6.69
C VAL A 17 20.08 -3.23 -5.60
N MET A 18 19.62 -3.43 -4.38
CA MET A 18 20.13 -2.77 -3.18
C MET A 18 20.74 -3.85 -2.28
N ALA A 19 21.96 -3.63 -1.81
CA ALA A 19 22.59 -4.51 -0.83
C ALA A 19 22.55 -3.83 0.55
N LEU A 20 22.08 -4.57 1.55
CA LEU A 20 22.05 -4.15 2.95
C LEU A 20 22.92 -5.08 3.78
N ALA A 21 23.71 -4.51 4.67
CA ALA A 21 24.46 -5.29 5.65
C ALA A 21 24.38 -4.66 7.03
N GLU A 22 24.18 -5.52 8.03
CA GLU A 22 24.26 -5.14 9.44
C GLU A 22 25.68 -5.37 9.98
N ARG A 23 26.13 -4.47 10.86
CA ARG A 23 27.40 -4.65 11.56
C ARG A 23 27.26 -5.65 12.70
N LYS A 24 27.45 -6.95 12.42
CA LYS A 24 27.35 -8.04 13.40
C LYS A 24 28.45 -9.09 13.18
N GLN A 25 28.88 -9.75 14.26
CA GLN A 25 29.90 -10.83 14.24
C GLN A 25 29.50 -12.04 13.40
N ASP A 26 28.22 -12.38 13.38
CA ASP A 26 27.62 -13.34 12.44
C ASP A 26 26.55 -12.59 11.67
N GLY A 27 26.89 -12.18 10.44
CA GLY A 27 26.09 -11.30 9.63
C GLY A 27 25.80 -11.88 8.25
N SER A 28 24.87 -11.23 7.56
CA SER A 28 24.61 -11.50 6.15
C SER A 28 24.52 -10.18 5.39
N VAL A 29 24.81 -10.27 4.09
CA VAL A 29 24.46 -9.22 3.14
C VAL A 29 23.14 -9.63 2.49
N LEU A 30 22.10 -8.85 2.73
CA LEU A 30 20.81 -9.01 2.08
C LEU A 30 20.82 -8.28 0.74
N LEU A 31 20.51 -8.98 -0.33
CA LEU A 31 20.27 -8.40 -1.63
C LEU A 31 18.78 -8.21 -1.81
N LEU A 32 18.38 -6.99 -2.14
CA LEU A 32 17.01 -6.58 -2.29
C LEU A 32 16.79 -6.04 -3.69
N ASP A 33 15.62 -6.26 -4.26
CA ASP A 33 15.14 -5.52 -5.42
C ASP A 33 14.87 -4.07 -4.98
N ALA A 34 15.48 -3.11 -5.66
CA ALA A 34 15.39 -1.70 -5.28
C ALA A 34 14.00 -1.09 -5.53
N ALA A 35 13.21 -1.66 -6.45
CA ALA A 35 11.89 -1.16 -6.81
C ALA A 35 10.80 -1.60 -5.83
N ASN A 36 10.87 -2.84 -5.34
CA ASN A 36 9.83 -3.44 -4.48
C ASN A 36 10.35 -3.91 -3.11
N GLY A 37 11.65 -3.80 -2.83
CA GLY A 37 12.27 -4.16 -1.56
C GLY A 37 12.29 -5.66 -1.26
N TRP A 38 12.02 -6.51 -2.27
CA TRP A 38 11.98 -7.96 -2.08
C TRP A 38 13.38 -8.52 -1.89
N GLU A 39 13.51 -9.46 -0.96
CA GLU A 39 14.75 -10.20 -0.80
C GLU A 39 15.01 -11.10 -2.00
N LEU A 40 16.08 -10.80 -2.71
CA LEU A 40 16.56 -11.56 -3.85
C LEU A 40 17.48 -12.70 -3.41
N ALA A 41 18.34 -12.43 -2.43
CA ALA A 41 19.26 -13.41 -1.86
C ALA A 41 19.82 -12.96 -0.51
N GLU A 42 20.18 -13.93 0.33
CA GLU A 42 20.98 -13.73 1.53
C GLU A 42 22.39 -14.30 1.31
N LEU A 43 23.41 -13.46 1.43
CA LEU A 43 24.81 -13.86 1.36
C LEU A 43 25.36 -13.98 2.78
N LYS A 44 25.58 -15.22 3.24
CA LYS A 44 26.10 -15.48 4.58
C LYS A 44 27.57 -15.11 4.67
N VAL A 45 27.93 -14.38 5.73
CA VAL A 45 29.29 -13.95 6.02
C VAL A 45 29.74 -14.56 7.34
N GLN A 46 30.66 -15.52 7.28
CA GLN A 46 31.34 -16.04 8.47
C GLN A 46 32.44 -15.05 8.88
N GLY A 47 32.46 -14.63 10.16
CA GLY A 47 33.44 -13.65 10.68
C GLY A 47 32.94 -12.20 10.77
N GLY A 48 31.74 -11.93 10.25
CA GLY A 48 31.01 -10.68 10.45
C GLY A 48 31.26 -9.61 9.37
N VAL A 49 30.19 -8.94 8.97
CA VAL A 49 30.26 -7.84 7.99
C VAL A 49 30.60 -6.56 8.71
N ALA A 50 31.76 -5.98 8.44
CA ALA A 50 32.18 -4.80 9.18
C ALA A 50 33.26 -4.05 8.42
N THR A 51 32.85 -3.11 7.56
CA THR A 51 33.41 -1.74 7.40
C THR A 51 33.02 -1.10 6.07
N ALA A 52 32.78 -1.90 5.03
CA ALA A 52 32.44 -1.39 3.70
C ALA A 52 31.66 -2.43 2.88
N LEU A 53 30.76 -1.93 2.03
CA LEU A 53 30.02 -2.71 1.03
C LEU A 53 30.08 -1.93 -0.28
N ALA A 54 30.36 -2.60 -1.40
CA ALA A 54 30.42 -1.95 -2.71
C ALA A 54 29.98 -2.87 -3.83
N PHE A 55 29.23 -2.31 -4.78
CA PHE A 55 29.04 -2.95 -6.08
C PHE A 55 30.20 -2.63 -7.00
N ALA A 56 30.64 -3.62 -7.77
CA ALA A 56 31.48 -3.38 -8.92
C ALA A 56 30.70 -2.59 -9.99
N PRO A 57 31.39 -1.81 -10.85
CA PRO A 57 30.75 -1.02 -11.92
C PRO A 57 29.93 -1.85 -12.91
N ASP A 58 30.20 -3.16 -13.00
CA ASP A 58 29.45 -4.09 -13.85
C ASP A 58 28.09 -4.50 -13.27
N GLY A 59 27.79 -4.11 -12.02
CA GLY A 59 26.56 -4.46 -11.29
C GLY A 59 26.43 -5.94 -10.93
N LYS A 60 27.45 -6.76 -11.21
CA LYS A 60 27.40 -8.22 -11.12
C LYS A 60 28.25 -8.78 -9.99
N THR A 61 29.02 -7.93 -9.33
CA THR A 61 29.91 -8.33 -8.25
C THR A 61 29.70 -7.42 -7.03
N ILE A 62 29.64 -8.02 -5.84
CA ILE A 62 29.62 -7.30 -4.58
C ILE A 62 30.89 -7.65 -3.80
N ALA A 63 31.52 -6.63 -3.23
CA ALA A 63 32.63 -6.78 -2.29
C ALA A 63 32.21 -6.30 -0.89
N SER A 64 32.59 -7.06 0.14
CA SER A 64 32.46 -6.68 1.55
C SER A 64 33.79 -6.78 2.25
N GLY A 65 34.11 -5.75 3.03
CA GLY A 65 35.21 -5.79 4.00
C GLY A 65 34.75 -6.38 5.34
N CYS A 66 35.47 -7.38 5.84
CA CYS A 66 35.27 -7.99 7.14
C CYS A 66 36.21 -7.38 8.19
N ALA A 67 35.79 -7.40 9.47
CA ALA A 67 36.59 -6.85 10.57
C ALA A 67 37.90 -7.63 10.83
N ASP A 68 37.97 -8.89 10.39
CA ASP A 68 39.14 -9.75 10.48
C ASP A 68 40.19 -9.47 9.39
N GLY A 69 39.96 -8.46 8.53
CA GLY A 69 40.83 -8.09 7.42
C GLY A 69 40.56 -8.89 6.14
N THR A 70 39.62 -9.85 6.16
CA THR A 70 39.21 -10.59 4.96
C THR A 70 38.33 -9.71 4.07
N THR A 71 38.52 -9.81 2.75
CA THR A 71 37.58 -9.25 1.77
C THR A 71 36.82 -10.41 1.12
N LEU A 72 35.50 -10.36 1.20
CA LEU A 72 34.63 -11.32 0.53
C LEU A 72 34.10 -10.71 -0.76
N ILE A 73 34.09 -11.51 -1.82
CA ILE A 73 33.62 -11.13 -3.13
C ILE A 73 32.58 -12.15 -3.57
N TRP A 74 31.40 -11.68 -3.96
CA TRP A 74 30.32 -12.51 -4.49
C TRP A 74 30.02 -12.12 -5.93
N ASP A 75 29.99 -13.11 -6.82
CA ASP A 75 29.37 -12.99 -8.14
C ASP A 75 27.85 -13.21 -7.99
N ILE A 76 27.08 -12.18 -8.34
CA ILE A 76 25.62 -12.14 -8.22
C ILE A 76 24.93 -12.21 -9.58
N LYS A 77 25.62 -12.65 -10.66
CA LYS A 77 25.03 -12.82 -12.01
C LYS A 77 23.76 -13.65 -12.02
N GLN A 78 23.60 -14.57 -11.07
CA GLN A 78 22.41 -15.43 -10.95
C GLN A 78 21.32 -14.88 -10.03
N VAL A 79 21.54 -13.72 -9.40
CA VAL A 79 20.51 -13.06 -8.58
C VAL A 79 19.45 -12.39 -9.46
N GLU A 80 19.63 -12.41 -10.79
CA GLU A 80 18.56 -12.17 -11.75
C GLU A 80 17.37 -13.10 -11.47
N THR A 81 16.32 -12.54 -10.88
CA THR A 81 14.94 -13.03 -10.92
C THR A 81 14.61 -14.29 -10.12
N ARG A 82 15.06 -14.43 -8.86
CA ARG A 82 14.20 -15.14 -7.89
C ARG A 82 12.99 -14.27 -7.56
N LYS A 83 11.98 -14.30 -8.43
CA LYS A 83 10.59 -13.94 -8.11
C LYS A 83 9.98 -15.00 -7.18
N THR A 84 10.66 -15.37 -6.10
CA THR A 84 10.04 -16.22 -5.10
C THR A 84 9.24 -15.26 -4.23
N PRO A 85 7.90 -15.31 -4.24
CA PRO A 85 7.11 -14.52 -3.31
C PRO A 85 7.62 -14.80 -1.89
N ALA A 86 7.61 -13.77 -1.04
CA ALA A 86 7.84 -13.99 0.38
C ALA A 86 6.83 -15.02 0.92
N ALA A 87 7.17 -15.63 2.06
CA ALA A 87 6.28 -16.57 2.73
C ALA A 87 4.86 -15.99 2.84
N GLU A 88 3.86 -16.82 2.54
CA GLU A 88 2.46 -16.40 2.50
C GLU A 88 2.03 -15.79 3.84
N LEU A 89 1.45 -14.59 3.78
CA LEU A 89 0.97 -13.91 4.97
C LEU A 89 -0.26 -14.62 5.54
N SER A 90 -0.27 -14.81 6.86
CA SER A 90 -1.46 -15.24 7.59
C SER A 90 -2.57 -14.17 7.54
N GLN A 91 -3.83 -14.58 7.73
CA GLN A 91 -4.98 -13.67 7.80
C GLN A 91 -4.83 -12.58 8.88
N GLU A 92 -4.25 -12.94 10.02
CA GLU A 92 -3.96 -12.00 11.11
C GLU A 92 -2.96 -10.93 10.64
N THR A 93 -1.90 -11.35 9.95
CA THR A 93 -0.89 -10.43 9.41
C THR A 93 -1.49 -9.55 8.32
N LEU A 94 -2.29 -10.10 7.41
CA LEU A 94 -2.99 -9.33 6.38
C LEU A 94 -3.86 -8.23 6.98
N THR A 95 -4.61 -8.55 8.03
CA THR A 95 -5.49 -7.60 8.73
C THR A 95 -4.71 -6.51 9.47
N ALA A 96 -3.59 -6.87 10.10
CA ALA A 96 -2.69 -5.89 10.69
C ALA A 96 -2.12 -4.94 9.63
N ARG A 97 -1.63 -5.47 8.50
CA ARG A 97 -1.07 -4.67 7.41
C ARG A 97 -2.11 -3.78 6.75
N TRP A 98 -3.33 -4.26 6.57
CA TRP A 98 -4.45 -3.44 6.09
C TRP A 98 -4.69 -2.22 6.98
N THR A 99 -4.59 -2.39 8.30
CA THR A 99 -4.75 -1.29 9.27
C THR A 99 -3.58 -0.31 9.17
N ASP A 100 -2.35 -0.84 9.11
CA ASP A 100 -1.11 -0.06 8.99
C ASP A 100 -1.07 0.80 7.70
N LEU A 101 -1.74 0.38 6.61
CA LEU A 101 -1.80 1.16 5.37
C LEU A 101 -2.41 2.55 5.59
N SER A 102 -3.27 2.73 6.57
CA SER A 102 -3.85 4.04 6.90
C SER A 102 -3.09 4.81 7.99
N ASP A 103 -1.99 4.26 8.50
CA ASP A 103 -1.24 4.90 9.58
C ASP A 103 -0.61 6.22 9.11
N GLY A 104 -0.59 7.20 10.02
CA GLY A 104 0.04 8.50 9.82
C GLY A 104 1.56 8.43 9.84
N ASP A 105 2.14 7.41 10.48
CA ASP A 105 3.56 7.10 10.37
C ASP A 105 3.86 6.52 8.98
N ALA A 106 4.47 7.35 8.13
CA ALA A 106 4.86 6.99 6.77
C ALA A 106 5.75 5.75 6.71
N SER A 107 6.60 5.51 7.72
CA SER A 107 7.46 4.32 7.75
C SER A 107 6.66 3.06 7.98
N ARG A 108 5.66 3.11 8.86
CA ARG A 108 4.79 1.97 9.14
C ARG A 108 3.90 1.64 7.94
N ALA A 109 3.28 2.67 7.37
CA ALA A 109 2.47 2.50 6.17
C ALA A 109 3.26 1.96 4.98
N TYR A 110 4.47 2.49 4.75
CA TYR A 110 5.33 2.02 3.68
C TYR A 110 5.74 0.56 3.87
N ARG A 111 6.10 0.14 5.09
CA ARG A 111 6.37 -1.27 5.40
C ARG A 111 5.17 -2.17 5.14
N ALA A 112 3.96 -1.67 5.38
CA ALA A 112 2.74 -2.42 5.07
C ALA A 112 2.56 -2.61 3.56
N VAL A 113 2.81 -1.57 2.76
CA VAL A 113 2.81 -1.65 1.29
C VAL A 113 3.80 -2.70 0.81
N LEU A 114 5.04 -2.66 1.30
CA LEU A 114 6.08 -3.62 0.89
C LEU A 114 5.73 -5.06 1.27
N ALA A 115 5.24 -5.28 2.50
CA ALA A 115 4.87 -6.61 2.98
C ALA A 115 3.72 -7.22 2.16
N LEU A 116 2.72 -6.41 1.81
CA LEU A 116 1.61 -6.85 0.98
C LEU A 116 2.06 -7.11 -0.46
N ALA A 117 2.91 -6.23 -1.01
CA ALA A 117 3.44 -6.39 -2.37
C ALA A 117 4.26 -7.69 -2.52
N SER A 118 5.04 -8.07 -1.50
CA SER A 118 5.91 -9.25 -1.54
C SER A 118 5.20 -10.60 -1.42
N SER A 119 3.91 -10.60 -1.07
CA SER A 119 3.10 -11.82 -0.87
C SER A 119 1.82 -11.80 -1.72
N PRO A 120 1.91 -11.64 -3.06
CA PRO A 120 0.76 -11.41 -3.92
C PRO A 120 -0.30 -12.51 -3.88
N LYS A 121 0.10 -13.77 -3.68
CA LYS A 121 -0.82 -14.90 -3.65
C LYS A 121 -1.91 -14.77 -2.58
N THR A 122 -1.56 -14.29 -1.39
CA THR A 122 -2.51 -14.07 -0.29
C THR A 122 -2.98 -12.62 -0.22
N ALA A 123 -2.10 -11.65 -0.51
CA ALA A 123 -2.42 -10.23 -0.43
C ALA A 123 -3.35 -9.76 -1.56
N ALA A 124 -3.15 -10.19 -2.81
CA ALA A 124 -3.96 -9.72 -3.93
C ALA A 124 -5.45 -10.02 -3.79
N PRO A 125 -5.89 -11.27 -3.52
CA PRO A 125 -7.31 -11.55 -3.32
C PRO A 125 -7.88 -10.81 -2.10
N TYR A 126 -7.11 -10.70 -1.02
CA TYR A 126 -7.51 -9.96 0.18
C TYR A 126 -7.74 -8.47 -0.10
N LEU A 127 -6.79 -7.82 -0.76
CA LEU A 127 -6.89 -6.40 -1.11
C LEU A 127 -8.01 -6.15 -2.12
N GLN A 128 -8.19 -7.04 -3.10
CA GLN A 128 -9.32 -6.97 -4.03
C GLN A 128 -10.65 -7.01 -3.28
N GLU A 129 -10.85 -7.97 -2.38
CA GLU A 129 -12.07 -8.11 -1.61
C GLU A 129 -12.34 -6.86 -0.76
N ARG A 130 -11.33 -6.38 -0.02
CA ARG A 130 -11.46 -5.17 0.81
C ARG A 130 -11.77 -3.94 -0.01
N LEU A 131 -11.07 -3.73 -1.13
CA LEU A 131 -11.27 -2.57 -2.00
C LEU A 131 -12.59 -2.64 -2.79
N ALA A 132 -13.05 -3.84 -3.15
CA ALA A 132 -14.36 -4.05 -3.78
C ALA A 132 -15.51 -3.92 -2.78
N GLY A 133 -15.28 -4.31 -1.52
CA GLY A 133 -16.22 -4.18 -0.40
C GLY A 133 -16.29 -2.77 0.20
N LEU A 134 -15.40 -1.85 -0.20
CA LEU A 134 -15.61 -0.43 0.05
C LEU A 134 -16.88 -0.03 -0.71
N GLU A 135 -18.01 0.07 0.01
CA GLU A 135 -19.28 0.49 -0.58
C GLU A 135 -19.02 1.77 -1.38
N GLY A 136 -19.04 1.65 -2.71
CA GLY A 136 -19.21 2.81 -3.56
C GLY A 136 -20.54 3.43 -3.19
N THR A 137 -20.63 4.75 -3.24
CA THR A 137 -21.84 5.51 -2.93
C THR A 137 -23.05 4.83 -3.58
N ASN A 138 -23.84 4.08 -2.81
CA ASN A 138 -25.07 3.50 -3.32
C ASN A 138 -26.04 4.68 -3.38
N GLU A 139 -26.07 5.36 -4.52
CA GLU A 139 -26.73 6.65 -4.72
C GLU A 139 -28.17 6.65 -4.17
N LYS A 140 -28.89 5.52 -4.31
CA LYS A 140 -30.23 5.33 -3.72
C LYS A 140 -30.21 5.28 -2.19
N ARG A 141 -29.27 4.52 -1.59
CA ARG A 141 -29.12 4.41 -0.14
C ARG A 141 -28.64 5.73 0.46
N THR A 142 -27.67 6.42 -0.16
CA THR A 142 -27.20 7.74 0.29
C THR A 142 -28.30 8.79 0.18
N THR A 143 -29.09 8.76 -0.90
CA THR A 143 -30.27 9.63 -1.04
C THR A 143 -31.29 9.34 0.05
N GLN A 144 -31.57 8.06 0.35
CA GLN A 144 -32.47 7.68 1.44
C GLN A 144 -31.94 8.13 2.80
N LEU A 145 -30.66 7.93 3.09
CA LEU A 145 -30.04 8.39 4.34
C LEU A 145 -30.08 9.93 4.49
N ILE A 146 -29.97 10.68 3.39
CA ILE A 146 -30.15 12.14 3.41
C ILE A 146 -31.60 12.53 3.68
N LEU A 147 -32.58 11.76 3.19
CA LEU A 147 -33.99 11.95 3.53
C LEU A 147 -34.23 11.64 5.02
N ASP A 148 -33.70 10.52 5.51
CA ASP A 148 -33.82 10.08 6.89
C ASP A 148 -33.11 11.04 7.87
N LEU A 149 -32.03 11.71 7.44
CA LEU A 149 -31.36 12.78 8.20
C LEU A 149 -32.28 13.99 8.44
N ASN A 150 -33.27 14.19 7.56
CA ASN A 150 -34.27 15.24 7.66
C ASN A 150 -35.59 14.78 8.32
N ASP A 151 -35.66 13.52 8.78
CA ASP A 151 -36.85 12.98 9.44
C ASP A 151 -37.15 13.70 10.77
N ASN A 152 -38.39 13.66 11.24
CA ASN A 152 -38.80 14.26 12.51
C ASN A 152 -38.49 13.37 13.73
N VAL A 153 -38.20 12.09 13.53
CA VAL A 153 -37.82 11.12 14.57
C VAL A 153 -36.31 11.17 14.85
N PHE A 154 -35.93 11.33 16.13
CA PHE A 154 -34.52 11.45 16.52
C PHE A 154 -33.68 10.22 16.18
N ASP A 155 -34.19 9.02 16.48
CA ASP A 155 -33.44 7.77 16.27
C ASP A 155 -33.15 7.49 14.79
N VAL A 156 -34.10 7.86 13.91
CA VAL A 156 -33.95 7.76 12.45
C VAL A 156 -32.84 8.68 11.98
N ARG A 157 -32.84 9.95 12.44
CA ARG A 157 -31.78 10.91 12.11
C ARG A 157 -30.42 10.47 12.64
N GLU A 158 -30.34 10.02 13.89
CA GLU A 158 -29.07 9.62 14.51
C GLU A 158 -28.47 8.40 13.78
N SER A 159 -29.32 7.43 13.43
CA SER A 159 -28.92 6.25 12.65
C SER A 159 -28.46 6.65 11.25
N ALA A 160 -29.21 7.51 10.57
CA ALA A 160 -28.86 8.01 9.25
C ALA A 160 -27.55 8.80 9.27
N GLN A 161 -27.32 9.61 10.29
CA GLN A 161 -26.07 10.33 10.49
C GLN A 161 -24.89 9.37 10.69
N LYS A 162 -25.01 8.37 11.58
CA LYS A 162 -23.93 7.38 11.81
C LYS A 162 -23.60 6.61 10.53
N GLU A 163 -24.62 6.24 9.75
CA GLU A 163 -24.42 5.55 8.48
C GLU A 163 -23.79 6.48 7.41
N LEU A 164 -24.17 7.76 7.34
CA LEU A 164 -23.52 8.74 6.45
C LEU A 164 -22.07 9.02 6.88
N GLU A 165 -21.79 9.06 8.19
CA GLU A 165 -20.44 9.18 8.72
C GLU A 165 -19.56 7.96 8.37
N LYS A 166 -20.13 6.74 8.38
CA LYS A 166 -19.45 5.53 7.87
C LYS A 166 -19.16 5.60 6.37
N LEU A 167 -20.01 6.26 5.59
CA LEU A 167 -19.81 6.45 4.15
C LEU A 167 -18.74 7.49 3.82
N GLY A 168 -18.44 8.44 4.72
CA GLY A 168 -17.29 9.34 4.56
C GLY A 168 -17.38 10.30 3.36
N GLU A 169 -16.24 10.52 2.69
CA GLU A 169 -16.13 11.32 1.45
C GLU A 169 -17.11 10.88 0.35
N ALA A 170 -17.46 9.59 0.31
CA ALA A 170 -18.35 9.03 -0.70
C ALA A 170 -19.75 9.66 -0.65
N ALA A 171 -20.20 10.15 0.51
CA ALA A 171 -21.48 10.82 0.69
C ALA A 171 -21.46 12.31 0.28
N LEU A 172 -20.29 12.93 0.10
CA LEU A 172 -20.16 14.37 -0.15
C LEU A 172 -20.88 14.87 -1.41
N PRO A 173 -20.84 14.17 -2.57
CA PRO A 173 -21.56 14.63 -3.76
C PRO A 173 -23.07 14.72 -3.52
N ALA A 174 -23.65 13.69 -2.90
CA ALA A 174 -25.08 13.63 -2.58
C ALA A 174 -25.48 14.68 -1.52
N VAL A 175 -24.66 14.86 -0.48
CA VAL A 175 -24.90 15.88 0.56
C VAL A 175 -24.80 17.30 -0.02
N ARG A 176 -23.86 17.56 -0.95
CA ARG A 176 -23.76 18.85 -1.68
C ARG A 176 -24.95 19.08 -2.60
N GLN A 177 -25.41 18.04 -3.29
CA GLN A 177 -26.62 18.12 -4.12
C GLN A 177 -27.85 18.44 -3.27
N ALA A 178 -27.99 17.82 -2.10
CA ALA A 178 -29.06 18.11 -1.15
C ALA A 178 -28.99 19.53 -0.58
N LEU A 179 -27.78 20.05 -0.33
CA LEU A 179 -27.59 21.47 0.02
C LEU A 179 -28.01 22.42 -1.11
N GLY A 180 -27.73 22.04 -2.36
CA GLY A 180 -28.13 22.79 -3.56
C GLY A 180 -29.64 22.80 -3.82
N ALA A 181 -30.39 21.82 -3.29
CA ALA A 181 -31.85 21.75 -3.38
C ALA A 181 -32.60 22.73 -2.45
N ASN A 182 -31.86 23.64 -1.79
CA ASN A 182 -32.37 24.70 -0.93
C ASN A 182 -33.25 24.21 0.25
N PRO A 183 -32.73 23.34 1.13
CA PRO A 183 -33.50 22.75 2.23
C PRO A 183 -33.83 23.79 3.33
N PRO A 184 -34.78 23.47 4.24
CA PRO A 184 -35.10 24.29 5.40
C PRO A 184 -33.86 24.62 6.25
N THR A 185 -33.88 25.74 6.97
CA THR A 185 -32.72 26.30 7.70
C THR A 185 -32.03 25.28 8.61
N GLU A 186 -32.82 24.48 9.32
CA GLU A 186 -32.31 23.47 10.25
C GLU A 186 -31.64 22.29 9.51
N SER A 187 -32.27 21.79 8.45
CA SER A 187 -31.70 20.77 7.55
C SER A 187 -30.40 21.24 6.90
N ARG A 188 -30.37 22.50 6.44
CA ARG A 188 -29.17 23.12 5.86
C ARG A 188 -28.02 23.13 6.85
N ARG A 189 -28.26 23.56 8.09
CA ARG A 189 -27.23 23.60 9.15
C ARG A 189 -26.65 22.22 9.42
N ARG A 190 -27.51 21.19 9.54
CA ARG A 190 -27.08 19.81 9.78
C ARG A 190 -26.27 19.23 8.62
N LEU A 191 -26.69 19.47 7.38
CA LEU A 191 -25.93 19.06 6.20
C LEU A 191 -24.57 19.78 6.14
N GLN A 192 -24.50 21.05 6.55
CA GLN A 192 -23.25 21.81 6.64
C GLN A 192 -22.29 21.20 7.70
N ASP A 193 -22.80 20.93 8.91
CA ASP A 193 -22.04 20.31 9.99
C ASP A 193 -21.55 18.90 9.59
N LEU A 194 -22.40 18.13 8.90
CA LEU A 194 -22.04 16.82 8.36
C LEU A 194 -20.92 16.93 7.33
N VAL A 195 -20.97 17.90 6.41
CA VAL A 195 -19.89 18.14 5.44
C VAL A 195 -18.55 18.40 6.14
N ASP A 196 -18.55 19.20 7.21
CA ASP A 196 -17.31 19.51 7.93
C ASP A 196 -16.78 18.33 8.75
N ARG A 197 -17.67 17.45 9.25
CA ARG A 197 -17.29 16.20 9.92
C ARG A 197 -16.74 15.17 8.95
N LEU A 198 -17.42 14.95 7.82
CA LEU A 198 -16.99 14.01 6.77
C LEU A 198 -15.62 14.42 6.21
N LYS A 199 -15.37 15.73 6.03
CA LYS A 199 -14.08 16.30 5.62
C LYS A 199 -12.96 16.15 6.66
N LYS A 200 -13.27 15.96 7.95
CA LYS A 200 -12.28 15.83 9.03
C LYS A 200 -11.98 14.38 9.41
N ALA A 201 -12.98 13.50 9.35
CA ALA A 201 -12.88 12.15 9.90
C ALA A 201 -12.36 11.10 8.90
N THR A 202 -12.61 11.27 7.60
CA THR A 202 -12.55 10.13 6.65
C THR A 202 -11.63 10.34 5.44
N THR A 203 -11.33 11.60 5.12
CA THR A 203 -10.50 12.07 3.98
C THR A 203 -9.08 11.56 3.94
N VAL A 204 -8.36 11.53 5.08
CA VAL A 204 -6.92 11.22 5.05
C VAL A 204 -6.66 9.74 5.32
N THR A 205 -7.61 9.01 5.88
CA THR A 205 -7.32 7.66 6.41
C THR A 205 -7.72 6.56 5.43
N GLU A 206 -8.95 6.56 4.90
CA GLU A 206 -9.42 5.52 3.97
C GLU A 206 -8.95 5.74 2.53
N GLU A 207 -8.93 6.99 2.05
CA GLU A 207 -8.43 7.28 0.70
C GLU A 207 -6.96 6.94 0.58
N VAL A 208 -6.15 7.38 1.55
CA VAL A 208 -4.72 7.05 1.63
C VAL A 208 -4.53 5.54 1.79
N ARG A 209 -5.38 4.85 2.56
CA ARG A 209 -5.35 3.37 2.64
C ARG A 209 -5.57 2.75 1.27
N SER A 210 -6.61 3.17 0.56
CA SER A 210 -6.99 2.62 -0.74
C SER A 210 -5.91 2.86 -1.80
N LEU A 211 -5.29 4.05 -1.80
CA LEU A 211 -4.18 4.39 -2.68
C LEU A 211 -2.96 3.53 -2.38
N ARG A 212 -2.58 3.37 -1.10
CA ARG A 212 -1.44 2.53 -0.70
C ARG A 212 -1.70 1.04 -0.94
N ALA A 213 -2.95 0.57 -0.82
CA ALA A 213 -3.34 -0.79 -1.19
C ALA A 213 -3.18 -1.03 -2.70
N LEU A 214 -3.64 -0.09 -3.54
CA LEU A 214 -3.45 -0.15 -4.99
C LEU A 214 -1.96 -0.04 -5.36
N GLU A 215 -1.18 0.76 -4.65
CA GLU A 215 0.28 0.83 -4.78
C GLU A 215 0.93 -0.53 -4.48
N ALA A 216 0.48 -1.24 -3.44
CA ALA A 216 1.01 -2.57 -3.12
C ALA A 216 0.76 -3.57 -4.25
N LEU A 217 -0.45 -3.55 -4.85
CA LEU A 217 -0.77 -4.37 -6.02
C LEU A 217 0.09 -3.97 -7.23
N GLU A 218 0.26 -2.67 -7.47
CA GLU A 218 1.07 -2.16 -8.58
C GLU A 218 2.55 -2.55 -8.44
N ARG A 219 3.13 -2.34 -7.26
CA ARG A 219 4.53 -2.70 -6.95
C ARG A 219 4.78 -4.19 -7.06
N SER A 220 3.78 -5.01 -6.74
CA SER A 220 3.93 -6.45 -6.85
C SER A 220 4.17 -6.88 -8.30
N GLY A 221 3.40 -6.35 -9.24
CA GLY A 221 3.50 -6.69 -10.67
C GLY A 221 3.26 -8.18 -10.99
N ALA A 222 2.91 -8.99 -9.99
CA ALA A 222 2.64 -10.41 -10.13
C ALA A 222 1.31 -10.66 -10.86
N PRO A 223 1.12 -11.82 -11.51
CA PRO A 223 -0.12 -12.15 -12.21
C PRO A 223 -1.37 -11.97 -11.35
N GLU A 224 -1.32 -12.41 -10.08
CA GLU A 224 -2.43 -12.32 -9.14
C GLU A 224 -2.79 -10.85 -8.83
N ALA A 225 -1.78 -9.99 -8.68
CA ALA A 225 -1.98 -8.57 -8.43
C ALA A 225 -2.52 -7.83 -9.67
N LEU A 226 -2.07 -8.22 -10.88
CA LEU A 226 -2.61 -7.72 -12.14
C LEU A 226 -4.07 -8.11 -12.33
N ASP A 227 -4.44 -9.35 -11.99
CA ASP A 227 -5.82 -9.82 -12.07
C ASP A 227 -6.73 -9.09 -11.08
N ALA A 228 -6.26 -8.87 -9.86
CA ALA A 228 -6.95 -8.03 -8.87
C ALA A 228 -7.17 -6.60 -9.38
N LEU A 229 -6.13 -5.97 -9.92
CA LEU A 229 -6.24 -4.62 -10.50
C LEU A 229 -7.23 -4.57 -11.68
N ARG A 230 -7.24 -5.59 -12.56
CA ARG A 230 -8.20 -5.69 -13.67
C ARG A 230 -9.63 -5.85 -13.17
N ALA A 231 -9.84 -6.66 -12.14
CA ALA A 231 -11.15 -6.86 -11.53
C ALA A 231 -11.68 -5.54 -10.94
N LEU A 232 -10.86 -4.83 -10.16
CA LEU A 232 -11.20 -3.52 -9.59
C LEU A 232 -11.46 -2.47 -10.67
N ALA A 233 -10.62 -2.40 -11.71
CA ALA A 233 -10.79 -1.48 -12.83
C ALA A 233 -12.11 -1.68 -13.61
N LYS A 234 -12.64 -2.92 -13.62
CA LYS A 234 -13.91 -3.25 -14.28
C LYS A 234 -15.11 -3.01 -13.36
N GLY A 235 -15.05 -3.51 -12.13
CA GLY A 235 -16.22 -3.73 -11.28
C GLY A 235 -16.17 -3.11 -9.88
N ALA A 236 -15.13 -2.37 -9.49
CA ALA A 236 -15.12 -1.72 -8.18
C ALA A 236 -16.30 -0.72 -8.09
N PRO A 237 -17.11 -0.78 -7.01
CA PRO A 237 -18.23 0.14 -6.83
C PRO A 237 -17.74 1.56 -6.51
N ASN A 238 -16.59 1.69 -5.86
CA ASN A 238 -15.94 2.98 -5.61
C ASN A 238 -15.27 3.51 -6.90
N ALA A 239 -15.73 4.67 -7.37
CA ALA A 239 -15.26 5.30 -8.61
C ALA A 239 -13.78 5.69 -8.57
N GLU A 240 -13.27 6.10 -7.41
CA GLU A 240 -11.85 6.48 -7.25
C GLU A 240 -10.96 5.25 -7.33
N VAL A 241 -11.30 4.19 -6.59
CA VAL A 241 -10.59 2.90 -6.66
C VAL A 241 -10.57 2.37 -8.10
N LYS A 242 -11.70 2.46 -8.80
CA LYS A 242 -11.82 2.06 -10.21
C LYS A 242 -10.90 2.88 -11.12
N ARG A 243 -10.84 4.20 -10.94
CA ARG A 243 -9.99 5.12 -11.72
C ARG A 243 -8.50 4.85 -11.45
N GLN A 244 -8.12 4.72 -10.20
CA GLN A 244 -6.74 4.48 -9.79
C GLN A 244 -6.24 3.10 -10.24
N ALA A 245 -7.07 2.06 -10.14
CA ALA A 245 -6.73 0.72 -10.65
C ALA A 245 -6.45 0.74 -12.16
N LYS A 246 -7.23 1.48 -12.96
CA LYS A 246 -6.94 1.69 -14.40
C LYS A 246 -5.63 2.43 -14.61
N ALA A 247 -5.35 3.47 -13.83
CA ALA A 247 -4.11 4.22 -13.94
C ALA A 247 -2.88 3.34 -13.61
N SER A 248 -2.95 2.52 -12.56
CA SER A 248 -1.91 1.55 -12.20
C SER A 248 -1.64 0.55 -13.32
N LEU A 249 -2.69 -0.01 -13.92
CA LEU A 249 -2.55 -0.92 -15.07
C LEU A 249 -1.83 -0.24 -16.25
N ASN A 250 -2.22 1.00 -16.58
CA ASN A 250 -1.57 1.75 -17.67
C ASN A 250 -0.09 2.01 -17.38
N ARG A 251 0.27 2.34 -16.13
CA ARG A 251 1.68 2.52 -15.72
C ARG A 251 2.49 1.23 -15.85
N LEU A 252 1.91 0.09 -15.47
CA LEU A 252 2.58 -1.21 -15.59
C LEU A 252 2.77 -1.63 -17.05
N VAL A 253 1.80 -1.38 -17.92
CA VAL A 253 1.93 -1.61 -19.37
C VAL A 253 3.03 -0.72 -19.95
N GLY A 254 3.10 0.56 -19.55
CA GLY A 254 4.14 1.48 -19.99
C GLY A 254 5.56 1.06 -19.57
N ARG A 255 5.73 0.53 -18.35
CA ARG A 255 7.03 0.01 -17.87
C ARG A 255 7.53 -1.19 -18.66
N ASN A 256 6.62 -2.03 -19.15
CA ASN A 256 6.96 -3.20 -19.97
C ASN A 256 7.18 -2.87 -21.45
N ALA A 257 6.94 -1.62 -21.87
CA ALA A 257 7.07 -1.16 -23.26
C ALA A 257 8.39 -0.41 -23.54
N THR A 258 9.20 -0.15 -22.52
CA THR A 258 10.55 0.41 -22.68
C THR A 258 11.56 -0.71 -22.98
N PRO A 259 12.24 -0.68 -24.15
CA PRO A 259 13.19 -1.70 -24.57
C PRO A 259 14.47 -1.72 -23.74
#